data_AF-A0A935A3G9-F1
#
_entry.id   AF-A0A935A3G9-F1
#
_cell.length_a   1.000
_cell.length_b   1.000
_cell.length_c   1.000
_cell.angle_alpha   90.00
_cell.angle_beta   90.00
_cell.angle_gamma   90.00
#
_symmetry.space_group_name_H-M   'P 1'
#
loop_
_entity.id
_entity.type
_entity.pdbx_description
1 polymer ?
#
loop_
_entity_poly.entity_id
_entity_poly.type
_entity_poly.pdbx_seq_one_letter_code
_entity_poly.pdbx_strand_id
1 'polypeptide(L)'
;MKSIGIANVSQAGEFDEIVDVRSPAEFAEDHMPGAVNCPVLSNEERARVGTLYKQESPFAAKKLGAALVARNIAGHIEARFLDKPRTWKPLVYCWRGGKRSGAMAHVLRQIGWPASTLEGGYKSYR
;
A
#
# COMPACT_ATOMS: atom_id res chain seq x y z
N MET A 1 7.64 18.83 13.34
CA MET A 1 6.80 19.01 12.14
C MET A 1 6.06 17.70 11.91
N LYS A 2 4.72 17.63 12.09
CA LYS A 2 3.97 16.40 11.77
C LYS A 2 4.08 16.20 10.26
N SER A 3 4.69 15.09 9.84
CA SER A 3 4.83 14.76 8.42
C SER A 3 3.43 14.62 7.82
N ILE A 4 3.12 15.43 6.81
CA ILE A 4 1.85 15.34 6.09
C ILE A 4 1.76 13.94 5.45
N GLY A 5 0.72 13.20 5.80
CA GLY A 5 0.45 11.87 5.23
C GLY A 5 1.15 10.71 5.93
N ILE A 6 1.59 10.85 7.19
CA ILE A 6 2.00 9.74 8.05
C ILE A 6 1.09 9.71 9.28
N ALA A 7 0.54 8.54 9.60
CA ALA A 7 -0.27 8.29 10.79
C ALA A 7 0.31 7.12 11.59
N ASN A 8 0.10 7.11 12.90
CA ASN A 8 0.42 5.95 13.73
C ASN A 8 -0.83 5.09 13.99
N VAL A 9 -0.65 3.97 14.69
CA VAL A 9 -1.72 2.98 14.93
C VAL A 9 -2.90 3.57 15.71
N SER A 10 -2.67 4.45 16.70
CA SER A 10 -3.76 5.02 17.50
C SER A 10 -4.65 5.97 16.71
N GLN A 11 -4.16 6.48 15.58
CA GLN A 11 -4.92 7.34 14.67
C GLN A 11 -5.68 6.55 13.58
N ALA A 12 -5.59 5.21 13.55
CA ALA A 12 -6.21 4.42 12.48
C ALA A 12 -7.73 4.61 12.39
N GLY A 13 -8.41 4.86 13.51
CA GLY A 13 -9.84 5.14 13.56
C GLY A 13 -10.26 6.51 13.01
N GLU A 14 -9.31 7.39 12.65
CA GLU A 14 -9.59 8.70 12.03
C GLU A 14 -9.73 8.65 10.50
N PHE A 15 -9.71 7.46 9.90
CA PHE A 15 -9.68 7.24 8.46
C PHE A 15 -10.94 6.51 7.99
N ASP A 16 -11.39 6.84 6.77
CA ASP A 16 -12.62 6.27 6.21
C ASP A 16 -12.43 4.81 5.76
N GLU A 17 -11.21 4.45 5.38
CA GLU A 17 -10.87 3.10 4.93
C GLU A 17 -9.39 2.79 5.22
N ILE A 18 -9.13 1.58 5.72
CA ILE A 18 -7.78 1.08 5.92
C ILE A 18 -7.44 0.17 4.74
N VAL A 19 -6.41 0.51 3.97
CA VAL A 19 -6.04 -0.17 2.73
C VAL A 19 -4.73 -0.93 2.93
N ASP A 20 -4.82 -2.25 2.99
CA ASP A 20 -3.64 -3.13 3.00
C ASP A 20 -3.19 -3.42 1.56
N VAL A 21 -1.99 -2.94 1.21
CA VAL A 21 -1.41 -3.16 -0.12
C VAL A 21 -0.43 -4.34 -0.19
N ARG A 22 -0.33 -5.14 0.87
CA ARG A 22 0.41 -6.41 0.86
C ARG A 22 -0.29 -7.43 -0.05
N SER A 23 0.44 -8.49 -0.41
CA SER A 23 -0.09 -9.56 -1.24
C SER A 23 -1.29 -10.27 -0.56
N PRO A 24 -2.18 -10.93 -1.34
CA PRO A 24 -3.33 -11.62 -0.76
C PRO A 24 -2.98 -12.64 0.32
N ALA A 25 -1.86 -13.38 0.16
CA ALA A 25 -1.40 -14.31 1.17
C ALA A 25 -0.95 -13.61 2.47
N GLU A 26 -0.23 -12.48 2.37
CA GLU A 26 0.17 -11.68 3.54
C GLU A 26 -1.03 -11.09 4.29
N PHE A 27 -2.14 -10.81 3.59
CA PHE A 27 -3.39 -10.30 4.19
C PHE A 27 -4.23 -11.42 4.82
N ALA A 28 -4.34 -12.56 4.14
CA ALA A 28 -5.08 -13.72 4.63
C ALA A 28 -4.44 -14.35 5.88
N GLU A 29 -3.11 -14.26 6.01
CA GLU A 29 -2.40 -14.72 7.21
C GLU A 29 -2.80 -13.88 8.44
N ASP A 30 -2.79 -12.55 8.31
CA ASP A 30 -3.18 -11.61 9.37
C ASP A 30 -3.27 -10.18 8.81
N HIS A 31 -4.16 -9.35 9.35
CA HIS A 31 -4.33 -7.95 8.91
C HIS A 31 -5.00 -7.08 9.98
N MET A 32 -4.84 -5.76 9.86
CA MET A 32 -5.52 -4.82 10.76
C MET A 32 -7.04 -4.97 10.65
N PRO A 33 -7.79 -4.97 11.77
CA PRO A 33 -9.24 -5.05 11.76
C PRO A 33 -9.88 -3.99 10.85
N GLY A 34 -10.84 -4.41 10.02
CA GLY A 34 -11.54 -3.53 9.08
C GLY A 34 -10.74 -3.14 7.83
N ALA A 35 -9.51 -3.64 7.66
CA ALA A 35 -8.74 -3.36 6.45
C ALA A 35 -9.30 -4.09 5.22
N VAL A 36 -9.28 -3.41 4.07
CA VAL A 36 -9.52 -4.01 2.75
C VAL A 36 -8.19 -4.32 2.07
N ASN A 37 -8.12 -5.44 1.35
CA ASN A 37 -6.92 -5.77 0.58
C ASN A 37 -6.98 -5.18 -0.84
N CYS A 38 -6.00 -4.32 -1.15
CA CYS A 38 -5.76 -3.74 -2.47
C CYS A 38 -4.28 -3.96 -2.84
N PRO A 39 -3.90 -5.22 -3.15
CA PRO A 39 -2.51 -5.62 -3.30
C PRO A 39 -1.82 -4.88 -4.45
N VAL A 40 -0.66 -4.27 -4.19
CA VAL A 40 0.17 -3.71 -5.27
C VAL A 40 1.04 -4.75 -5.97
N LEU A 41 1.08 -5.98 -5.44
CA LEU A 41 1.67 -7.16 -6.07
C LEU A 41 0.82 -8.39 -5.71
N SER A 42 0.52 -9.24 -6.69
CA SER A 42 0.00 -10.59 -6.43
C SER A 42 0.99 -11.45 -5.62
N ASN A 43 0.57 -12.63 -5.18
CA ASN A 43 1.47 -13.58 -4.52
C ASN A 43 2.64 -13.97 -5.42
N GLU A 44 2.36 -14.24 -6.69
CA GLU A 44 3.31 -14.65 -7.73
C GLU A 44 4.23 -13.49 -8.10
N GLU A 45 3.68 -12.29 -8.29
CA GLU A 45 4.45 -11.08 -8.56
C GLU A 45 5.38 -10.74 -7.40
N ARG A 46 4.91 -10.85 -6.16
CA ARG A 46 5.72 -10.65 -4.95
C ARG A 46 6.86 -11.67 -4.87
N ALA A 47 6.56 -12.95 -5.11
CA ALA A 47 7.57 -14.01 -5.13
C ALA A 47 8.62 -13.73 -6.20
N ARG A 48 8.20 -13.39 -7.43
CA ARG A 48 9.09 -13.06 -8.55
C ARG A 48 10.00 -11.88 -8.24
N VAL A 49 9.45 -10.77 -7.73
CA VAL A 49 10.23 -9.58 -7.34
C VAL A 49 11.20 -9.91 -6.21
N GLY A 50 10.77 -10.70 -5.22
CA GLY A 50 11.62 -11.13 -4.10
C GLY A 50 12.77 -12.04 -4.54
N THR A 51 12.51 -12.98 -5.45
CA THR A 51 13.52 -13.84 -6.05
C THR A 51 14.53 -13.02 -6.84
N LEU A 52 14.05 -12.13 -7.72
CA LEU A 52 14.91 -11.24 -8.52
C LEU A 52 15.80 -10.34 -7.64
N TYR A 53 15.28 -9.89 -6.50
CA TYR A 53 16.03 -9.07 -5.54
C TYR A 53 17.21 -9.83 -4.94
N LYS A 54 16.99 -11.11 -4.59
CA LYS A 54 17.99 -11.95 -3.94
C LYS A 54 18.99 -12.56 -4.92
N GLN A 55 18.52 -12.98 -6.09
CA GLN A 55 19.30 -13.79 -7.03
C GLN A 55 20.04 -12.96 -8.07
N GLU A 56 19.51 -11.81 -8.48
CA GLU A 56 20.17 -10.96 -9.49
C GLU A 56 20.65 -9.64 -8.89
N SER A 57 19.74 -8.71 -8.61
CA SER A 57 20.11 -7.46 -7.94
C SER A 57 18.92 -6.71 -7.37
N PRO A 58 19.15 -5.91 -6.31
CA PRO A 58 18.15 -4.98 -5.79
C PRO A 58 17.63 -3.99 -6.84
N PHE A 59 18.45 -3.58 -7.80
CA PHE A 59 18.05 -2.61 -8.82
C PHE A 59 17.15 -3.22 -9.89
N ALA A 60 17.46 -4.44 -10.37
CA ALA A 60 16.60 -5.17 -11.29
C ALA A 60 15.21 -5.43 -10.69
N ALA A 61 15.16 -5.86 -9.43
CA ALA A 61 13.91 -6.04 -8.70
C ALA A 61 13.10 -4.75 -8.53
N LYS A 62 13.77 -3.62 -8.29
CA LYS A 62 13.10 -2.30 -8.22
C LYS A 62 12.48 -1.92 -9.55
N LYS A 63 13.16 -2.16 -10.69
CA LYS A 63 12.61 -1.86 -12.03
C LYS A 63 11.35 -2.67 -12.32
N LEU A 64 11.43 -3.99 -12.14
CA LEU A 64 10.28 -4.88 -12.34
C LEU A 64 9.15 -4.53 -11.37
N GLY A 65 9.47 -4.41 -10.08
CA GLY A 65 8.50 -4.08 -9.03
C GLY A 65 7.79 -2.75 -9.28
N ALA A 66 8.49 -1.72 -9.76
CA ALA A 66 7.87 -0.43 -10.07
C ALA A 66 6.82 -0.55 -11.17
N ALA A 67 7.11 -1.29 -12.25
CA ALA A 67 6.16 -1.49 -13.34
C ALA A 67 4.91 -2.26 -12.90
N LEU A 68 5.09 -3.34 -12.13
CA LEU A 68 3.98 -4.14 -11.60
C LEU A 68 3.12 -3.33 -10.62
N VAL A 69 3.76 -2.64 -9.68
CA VAL A 69 3.08 -1.77 -8.69
C VAL A 69 2.27 -0.69 -9.39
N ALA A 70 2.84 0.01 -10.37
CA ALA A 70 2.13 1.06 -11.10
C ALA A 70 0.88 0.54 -11.81
N ARG A 71 1.00 -0.60 -12.51
CA ARG A 71 -0.13 -1.24 -13.19
C ARG A 71 -1.22 -1.66 -12.21
N ASN A 72 -0.85 -2.26 -11.08
CA ASN A 72 -1.81 -2.72 -10.10
C ASN A 72 -2.50 -1.57 -9.36
N ILE A 73 -1.78 -0.46 -9.11
CA ILE A 73 -2.39 0.78 -8.59
C ILE A 73 -3.46 1.30 -9.56
N ALA A 74 -3.15 1.36 -10.87
CA ALA A 74 -4.12 1.77 -11.87
C ALA A 74 -5.38 0.88 -11.84
N GLY A 75 -5.21 -0.44 -11.79
CA GLY A 75 -6.33 -1.39 -11.70
C GLY A 75 -7.21 -1.18 -10.46
N HIS A 76 -6.62 -0.90 -9.29
CA HIS A 76 -7.41 -0.60 -8.09
C HIS A 76 -8.15 0.74 -8.19
N ILE A 77 -7.54 1.75 -8.81
CA ILE A 77 -8.22 3.03 -9.05
C ILE A 77 -9.46 2.82 -9.91
N GLU A 78 -9.29 2.18 -11.06
CA GLU A 78 -10.36 1.90 -12.03
C GLU A 78 -11.48 1.07 -11.41
N ALA A 79 -11.14 0.02 -10.65
CA ALA A 79 -12.12 -0.93 -10.15
C ALA A 79 -12.80 -0.50 -8.83
N ARG A 80 -12.17 0.37 -8.02
CA ARG A 80 -12.60 0.58 -6.62
C ARG A 80 -12.64 2.02 -6.14
N PHE A 81 -11.93 2.95 -6.77
CA PHE A 81 -11.73 4.29 -6.21
C PHE A 81 -12.32 5.43 -7.06
N LEU A 82 -12.75 5.19 -8.30
CA LEU A 82 -13.29 6.24 -9.19
C LEU A 82 -14.51 6.97 -8.63
N ASP A 83 -15.33 6.31 -7.82
CA ASP A 83 -16.57 6.84 -7.25
C ASP A 83 -16.36 7.50 -5.87
N LYS A 84 -15.14 7.46 -5.32
CA LYS A 84 -14.86 8.00 -3.98
C LYS A 84 -14.92 9.53 -4.00
N PRO A 85 -15.60 10.16 -3.02
CA PRO A 85 -15.65 11.62 -2.93
C PRO A 85 -14.27 12.20 -2.65
N ARG A 86 -14.05 13.48 -2.97
CA ARG A 86 -12.77 14.18 -2.71
C ARG A 86 -12.36 14.14 -1.23
N THR A 87 -13.32 14.04 -0.32
CA THR A 87 -13.10 13.98 1.14
C THR A 87 -12.66 12.61 1.64
N TRP A 88 -12.74 11.55 0.82
CA TRP A 88 -12.36 10.20 1.20
C TRP A 88 -10.89 10.13 1.63
N LYS A 89 -10.66 9.67 2.86
CA LYS A 89 -9.39 9.70 3.58
C LYS A 89 -8.90 8.27 3.87
N PRO A 90 -8.14 7.65 2.95
CA PRO A 90 -7.61 6.30 3.17
C PRO A 90 -6.32 6.28 3.98
N LEU A 91 -6.19 5.28 4.85
CA LEU A 91 -4.93 4.90 5.51
C LEU A 91 -4.32 3.69 4.80
N VAL A 92 -3.19 3.89 4.12
CA VAL A 92 -2.53 2.85 3.33
C VAL A 92 -1.37 2.24 4.10
N TYR A 93 -1.29 0.91 4.18
CA TYR A 93 -0.14 0.25 4.79
C TYR A 93 0.40 -0.92 3.97
N CYS A 94 1.68 -1.18 4.18
CA CYS A 94 2.34 -2.42 3.77
C CYS A 94 3.11 -2.97 4.97
N TRP A 95 3.91 -4.03 4.81
CA TRP A 95 4.61 -4.66 5.93
C TRP A 95 5.42 -3.71 6.84
N ARG A 96 6.14 -2.73 6.26
CA ARG A 96 7.04 -1.80 6.99
C ARG A 96 6.80 -0.32 6.71
N GLY A 97 5.66 0.05 6.12
CA GLY A 97 5.36 1.45 5.77
C GLY A 97 6.33 2.03 4.73
N GLY A 98 6.89 1.17 3.87
CA GLY A 98 7.92 1.55 2.89
C GLY A 98 7.36 1.82 1.49
N LYS A 99 8.12 1.41 0.47
CA LYS A 99 7.87 1.74 -0.94
C LYS A 99 6.49 1.33 -1.48
N ARG A 100 5.94 0.19 -1.04
CA ARG A 100 4.66 -0.34 -1.52
C ARG A 100 3.49 0.59 -1.15
N SER A 101 3.31 0.88 0.14
CA SER A 101 2.28 1.81 0.61
C SER A 101 2.57 3.25 0.18
N GLY A 102 3.85 3.64 0.15
CA GLY A 102 4.26 4.95 -0.32
C GLY A 102 3.89 5.22 -1.78
N ALA A 103 4.01 4.22 -2.67
CA ALA A 103 3.64 4.34 -4.09
C ALA A 103 2.12 4.54 -4.27
N MET A 104 1.30 3.69 -3.64
CA MET A 104 -0.16 3.84 -3.66
C MET A 104 -0.58 5.21 -3.10
N ALA A 105 -0.12 5.56 -1.90
CA ALA A 105 -0.45 6.85 -1.28
C ALA A 105 0.08 8.05 -2.07
N HIS A 106 1.17 7.91 -2.84
CA HIS A 106 1.63 8.97 -3.73
C HIS A 106 0.60 9.24 -4.83
N VAL A 107 0.16 8.20 -5.55
CA VAL A 107 -0.83 8.35 -6.62
C VAL A 107 -2.15 8.89 -6.09
N LEU A 108 -2.66 8.36 -4.97
CA LEU A 108 -3.90 8.85 -4.35
C LEU A 108 -3.81 10.33 -3.95
N ARG A 109 -2.65 10.79 -3.44
CA ARG A 109 -2.42 12.21 -3.14
C ARG A 109 -2.33 13.07 -4.39
N GLN A 110 -1.76 12.57 -5.50
CA GLN A 110 -1.75 13.29 -6.77
C GLN A 110 -3.16 13.47 -7.35
N ILE A 111 -4.08 12.53 -7.10
CA ILE A 111 -5.51 12.68 -7.45
C ILE A 111 -6.18 13.76 -6.57
N GLY A 112 -5.70 13.96 -5.34
CA GLY A 112 -6.18 14.98 -4.42
C GLY A 112 -6.85 14.45 -3.15
N TRP A 113 -6.83 13.13 -2.94
CA TRP A 113 -7.31 12.54 -1.69
C TRP A 113 -6.30 12.73 -0.54
N PRO A 114 -6.76 12.97 0.70
CA PRO A 114 -5.91 13.09 1.89
C PRO A 114 -5.37 11.73 2.38
N ALA A 115 -4.81 10.93 1.47
CA ALA A 115 -4.26 9.61 1.78
C ALA A 115 -3.04 9.70 2.70
N SER A 116 -3.01 8.86 3.74
CA SER A 116 -1.87 8.72 4.64
C SER A 116 -1.27 7.32 4.57
N THR A 117 -0.02 7.18 5.03
CA THR A 117 0.61 5.88 5.26
C THR A 117 0.76 5.58 6.74
N LEU A 118 0.61 4.31 7.12
CA LEU A 118 0.88 3.86 8.49
C LEU A 118 2.40 3.84 8.77
N GLU A 119 2.82 4.61 9.77
CA GLU A 119 4.19 4.63 10.28
C GLU A 119 4.60 3.23 10.75
N GLY A 120 5.73 2.72 10.25
CA GLY A 120 6.18 1.36 10.56
C GLY A 120 5.39 0.23 9.89
N GLY A 121 4.27 0.54 9.20
CA GLY A 121 3.44 -0.43 8.49
C GLY A 121 2.77 -1.47 9.38
N TYR A 122 2.37 -2.60 8.82
CA TYR A 122 1.74 -3.68 9.57
C TYR A 122 2.57 -4.13 10.79
N LYS A 123 3.90 -4.08 10.68
CA LYS A 123 4.81 -4.43 11.76
C LYS A 123 4.65 -3.54 13.00
N SER A 124 4.19 -2.30 12.89
CA SER A 124 3.97 -1.44 14.07
C SER A 124 2.64 -1.71 14.78
N TYR A 125 1.71 -2.38 14.10
CA TYR A 125 0.44 -2.82 14.68
C TYR A 125 0.58 -4.11 15.50
N ARG A 126 1.46 -5.02 15.06
CA ARG A 126 1.75 -6.31 15.72
C ARG A 126 2.85 -6.16 16.77
#